data_AF-A0A925HTL6-F1
#
_entry.id   AF-A0A925HTL6-F1
#
_cell.length_a   1.000
_cell.length_b   1.000
_cell.length_c   1.000
_cell.angle_alpha   90.00
_cell.angle_beta   90.00
_cell.angle_gamma   90.00
#
_symmetry.space_group_name_H-M   'P 1'
#
loop_
_entity.id
_entity.type
_entity.pdbx_description
1 polymer ?
#
loop_
_entity_poly.entity_id
_entity_poly.type
_entity_poly.pdbx_seq_one_letter_code
_entity_poly.pdbx_strand_id
1 'polypeptide(L)'
;MFLFFLWCSAIAQELPIDPKATVETINLYRNLKKLMSKGIMFGHQDDLAYGYNWKYENGRSDIKDVTGDFPAVYGWELGRLELDQAVNLDSVPFDRMKQFIRDGYKRGGVITISWHLNNPLTGKTAWDPAPGTVVSILPGGEKHDLYKSWLDKVASFLNDLKGPANEFIPIIFRPFHELNGSWFWWGKNHCTPEQLILLYRFTVSYLRDEKNIHHLLYAFNTDRFTTQLEYLERYPGDAWVDVIGFDIYQRSNNHEQF
;
A
#
# COMPACT_ATOMS: atom_id res chain seq x y z
N MET A 1 35.42 -28.05 -12.76
CA MET A 1 35.30 -28.27 -11.31
C MET A 1 35.43 -26.91 -10.65
N PHE A 2 34.41 -26.23 -10.11
CA PHE A 2 33.02 -26.54 -9.75
C PHE A 2 32.08 -25.53 -10.43
N LEU A 3 30.95 -26.02 -10.95
CA LEU A 3 29.78 -25.18 -11.22
C LEU A 3 29.20 -24.73 -9.88
N PHE A 4 29.07 -23.43 -9.65
CA PHE A 4 28.18 -22.90 -8.62
C PHE A 4 26.83 -22.63 -9.28
N PHE A 5 25.92 -23.60 -9.19
CA PHE A 5 24.50 -23.30 -9.30
C PHE A 5 24.09 -22.60 -8.01
N LEU A 6 23.89 -21.28 -8.07
CA LEU A 6 23.08 -20.58 -7.07
C LEU A 6 21.64 -21.06 -7.26
N TRP A 7 21.31 -22.14 -6.54
CA TRP A 7 19.94 -22.51 -6.25
C TRP A 7 19.35 -21.41 -5.35
N CYS A 8 18.85 -20.34 -5.98
CA CYS A 8 17.86 -19.50 -5.34
C CYS A 8 16.53 -20.25 -5.48
N SER A 9 16.37 -21.31 -4.68
CA SER A 9 15.05 -21.84 -4.41
C SER A 9 14.37 -20.79 -3.54
N ALA A 10 13.76 -19.79 -4.18
CA ALA A 10 12.73 -19.01 -3.51
C ALA A 10 11.63 -20.02 -3.15
N ILE A 11 11.69 -20.53 -1.93
CA ILE A 11 10.55 -21.22 -1.33
C ILE A 11 9.47 -20.14 -1.33
N ALA A 12 8.51 -20.25 -2.25
CA ALA A 12 7.43 -19.28 -2.35
C ALA A 12 6.74 -19.21 -0.99
N GLN A 13 6.92 -18.10 -0.28
CA GLN A 13 6.55 -17.95 1.12
C GLN A 13 5.13 -18.48 1.36
N GLU A 14 4.96 -19.50 2.22
CA GLU A 14 3.66 -20.19 2.38
C GLU A 14 2.67 -19.40 3.24
N LEU A 15 3.18 -18.45 4.03
CA LEU A 15 2.46 -17.62 4.99
C LEU A 15 2.88 -16.15 4.81
N PRO A 16 2.07 -15.18 5.29
CA PRO A 16 2.49 -13.78 5.35
C PRO A 16 3.79 -13.57 6.15
N ILE A 17 4.46 -12.43 5.95
CA ILE A 17 5.66 -12.03 6.71
C ILE A 17 5.38 -11.81 8.20
N ASP A 18 4.11 -11.60 8.55
CA ASP A 18 3.66 -11.54 9.93
C ASP A 18 3.29 -12.94 10.44
N PRO A 19 4.10 -13.56 11.32
CA PRO A 19 3.78 -14.87 11.87
C PRO A 19 2.55 -14.87 12.79
N LYS A 20 2.08 -13.68 13.21
CA LYS A 20 0.86 -13.49 14.00
C LYS A 20 -0.34 -13.04 13.17
N ALA A 21 -0.22 -13.05 11.84
CA ALA A 21 -1.29 -12.63 10.94
C ALA A 21 -2.63 -13.29 11.31
N THR A 22 -3.71 -12.52 11.26
CA THR A 22 -5.06 -13.03 11.52
C THR A 22 -5.43 -14.14 10.54
N VAL A 23 -6.38 -14.99 10.93
CA VAL A 23 -6.84 -16.11 10.09
C VAL A 23 -7.36 -15.58 8.75
N GLU A 24 -8.08 -14.47 8.75
CA GLU A 24 -8.61 -13.79 7.57
C GLU A 24 -7.49 -13.29 6.65
N THR A 25 -6.41 -12.72 7.21
CA THR A 25 -5.25 -12.26 6.44
C THR A 25 -4.45 -13.41 5.84
N ILE A 26 -4.26 -14.49 6.60
CA ILE A 26 -3.65 -15.73 6.07
C ILE A 26 -4.51 -16.31 4.94
N ASN A 27 -5.83 -16.31 5.10
CA ASN A 27 -6.76 -16.80 4.08
C ASN A 27 -6.71 -15.92 2.82
N LEU A 28 -6.68 -14.59 2.96
CA LEU A 28 -6.49 -13.68 1.84
C LEU A 28 -5.19 -14.03 1.10
N TYR A 29 -4.05 -14.09 1.79
CA TYR A 29 -2.75 -14.38 1.18
C TYR A 29 -2.75 -15.71 0.40
N ARG A 30 -3.28 -16.79 1.00
CA ARG A 30 -3.38 -18.10 0.35
C ARG A 30 -4.32 -18.07 -0.86
N ASN A 31 -5.44 -17.36 -0.76
CA ASN A 31 -6.40 -17.23 -1.86
C ASN A 31 -5.81 -16.42 -3.02
N LEU A 32 -5.07 -15.33 -2.75
CA LEU A 32 -4.34 -14.59 -3.78
C LEU A 32 -3.43 -15.53 -4.56
N LYS A 33 -2.57 -16.31 -3.87
CA LYS A 33 -1.67 -17.29 -4.50
C LYS A 33 -2.43 -18.34 -5.32
N LYS A 34 -3.53 -18.87 -4.78
CA LYS A 34 -4.37 -19.87 -5.47
C LYS A 34 -5.05 -19.32 -6.72
N LEU A 35 -5.42 -18.05 -6.71
CA LEU A 35 -6.14 -17.39 -7.81
C LEU A 35 -5.21 -16.94 -8.95
N MET A 36 -3.90 -16.82 -8.71
CA MET A 36 -2.92 -16.45 -9.75
C MET A 36 -2.98 -17.35 -10.99
N SER A 37 -3.34 -18.64 -10.85
CA SER A 37 -3.48 -19.57 -11.98
C SER A 37 -4.85 -19.55 -12.66
N LYS A 38 -5.82 -18.80 -12.12
CA LYS A 38 -7.20 -18.74 -12.62
C LYS A 38 -7.51 -17.46 -13.39
N GLY A 39 -6.87 -16.35 -13.05
CA GLY A 39 -7.12 -15.08 -13.70
C GLY A 39 -6.58 -13.90 -12.92
N ILE A 40 -6.96 -12.70 -13.37
CA ILE A 40 -6.57 -11.43 -12.78
C ILE A 40 -7.79 -10.82 -12.10
N MET A 41 -7.62 -10.36 -10.86
CA MET A 41 -8.65 -9.58 -10.18
C MET A 41 -8.57 -8.13 -10.65
N PHE A 42 -9.68 -7.61 -11.17
CA PHE A 42 -9.78 -6.20 -11.51
C PHE A 42 -9.98 -5.34 -10.25
N GLY A 43 -9.25 -4.23 -10.17
CA GLY A 43 -9.31 -3.30 -9.05
C GLY A 43 -9.59 -1.87 -9.48
N HIS A 44 -10.25 -1.10 -8.61
CA HIS A 44 -10.53 0.31 -8.85
C HIS A 44 -10.35 1.12 -7.55
N GLN A 45 -9.67 2.26 -7.68
CA GLN A 45 -9.40 3.19 -6.58
C GLN A 45 -10.64 4.06 -6.32
N ASP A 46 -11.00 4.26 -5.05
CA ASP A 46 -12.09 5.12 -4.60
C ASP A 46 -13.49 4.80 -5.22
N ASP A 47 -13.65 3.56 -5.71
CA ASP A 47 -14.77 3.10 -6.54
C ASP A 47 -16.17 3.39 -5.97
N LEU A 48 -16.31 3.37 -4.64
CA LEU A 48 -17.58 3.59 -3.95
C LEU A 48 -17.76 5.05 -3.47
N ALA A 49 -16.69 5.85 -3.51
CA ALA A 49 -16.72 7.21 -3.01
C ALA A 49 -17.27 8.18 -4.05
N TYR A 50 -16.91 8.04 -5.31
CA TYR A 50 -17.36 8.92 -6.39
C TYR A 50 -17.10 8.31 -7.76
N GLY A 51 -17.72 8.90 -8.77
CA GLY A 51 -17.51 8.56 -10.17
C GLY A 51 -17.73 9.78 -11.08
N TYR A 52 -17.91 9.53 -12.38
CA TYR A 52 -17.96 10.58 -13.40
C TYR A 52 -18.92 11.74 -13.10
N ASN A 53 -20.10 11.45 -12.54
CA ASN A 53 -21.12 12.47 -12.26
C ASN A 53 -21.91 12.22 -10.97
N TRP A 54 -21.26 11.64 -9.95
CA TRP A 54 -21.88 11.37 -8.65
C TRP A 54 -20.84 11.33 -7.53
N LYS A 55 -21.28 11.61 -6.29
CA LYS A 55 -20.42 11.59 -5.10
C LYS A 55 -21.16 11.03 -3.90
N TYR A 56 -20.54 10.05 -3.24
CA TYR A 56 -20.97 9.43 -1.98
C TYR A 56 -22.41 8.90 -1.98
N GLU A 57 -22.86 8.36 -3.11
CA GLU A 57 -24.14 7.67 -3.22
C GLU A 57 -23.99 6.21 -2.77
N ASN A 58 -24.86 5.78 -1.86
CA ASN A 58 -24.75 4.45 -1.27
C ASN A 58 -24.88 3.34 -2.31
N GLY A 59 -23.89 2.45 -2.38
CA GLY A 59 -23.92 1.26 -3.25
C GLY A 59 -23.72 1.54 -4.75
N ARG A 60 -23.26 2.75 -5.10
CA ARG A 60 -22.92 3.14 -6.47
C ARG A 60 -21.44 2.89 -6.78
N SER A 61 -21.14 2.63 -8.05
CA SER A 61 -19.81 2.38 -8.60
C SER A 61 -19.90 2.55 -10.12
N ASP A 62 -19.00 3.32 -10.73
CA ASP A 62 -18.96 3.44 -12.19
C ASP A 62 -18.68 2.07 -12.85
N ILE A 63 -17.86 1.24 -12.20
CA ILE A 63 -17.55 -0.12 -12.67
C ILE A 63 -18.81 -0.98 -12.70
N LYS A 64 -19.60 -0.95 -11.62
CA LYS A 64 -20.87 -1.68 -11.56
C LYS A 64 -21.89 -1.14 -12.55
N ASP A 65 -21.99 0.18 -12.69
CA ASP A 65 -22.94 0.83 -13.60
C ASP A 65 -22.67 0.40 -15.07
N VAL A 66 -21.40 0.20 -15.44
CA VAL A 66 -21.00 -0.21 -16.79
C VAL A 66 -21.01 -1.72 -16.99
N THR A 67 -20.52 -2.49 -16.02
CA THR A 67 -20.23 -3.92 -16.21
C THR A 67 -21.25 -4.86 -15.57
N GLY A 68 -22.10 -4.34 -14.67
CA GLY A 68 -23.07 -5.11 -13.91
C GLY A 68 -22.53 -5.69 -12.59
N ASP A 69 -21.24 -5.53 -12.29
CA ASP A 69 -20.63 -6.00 -11.04
C ASP A 69 -19.58 -5.02 -10.49
N PHE A 70 -19.29 -5.09 -9.20
CA PHE A 70 -18.26 -4.28 -8.55
C PHE A 70 -16.84 -4.79 -8.87
N PRO A 71 -15.79 -3.97 -8.68
CA PRO A 71 -14.42 -4.47 -8.76
C PRO A 71 -14.15 -5.54 -7.69
N ALA A 72 -13.24 -6.47 -8.00
CA ALA A 72 -12.79 -7.49 -7.05
C ALA A 72 -11.84 -6.91 -6.00
N VAL A 73 -11.10 -5.84 -6.33
CA VAL A 73 -10.18 -5.14 -5.43
C VAL A 73 -10.60 -3.67 -5.30
N TYR A 74 -10.76 -3.21 -4.05
CA TYR A 74 -11.12 -1.83 -3.74
C TYR A 74 -9.89 -1.10 -3.18
N GLY A 75 -9.42 -0.09 -3.91
CA GLY A 75 -8.31 0.76 -3.51
C GLY A 75 -8.76 1.98 -2.72
N TRP A 76 -8.02 2.34 -1.68
CA TRP A 76 -8.26 3.52 -0.84
C TRP A 76 -6.95 4.24 -0.49
N GLU A 77 -7.04 5.49 -0.04
CA GLU A 77 -5.88 6.37 0.09
C GLU A 77 -5.92 7.18 1.40
N LEU A 78 -4.84 7.10 2.19
CA LEU A 78 -4.78 7.69 3.54
C LEU A 78 -4.18 9.09 3.64
N GLY A 79 -3.70 9.69 2.56
CA GLY A 79 -2.97 10.97 2.62
C GLY A 79 -3.81 12.06 3.30
N ARG A 80 -3.18 12.81 4.21
CA ARG A 80 -3.78 13.75 5.18
C ARG A 80 -4.40 13.14 6.44
N LEU A 81 -4.55 11.81 6.56
CA LEU A 81 -4.94 11.17 7.82
C LEU A 81 -3.96 11.55 8.92
N GLU A 82 -2.68 11.59 8.58
CA GLU A 82 -1.59 11.94 9.49
C GLU A 82 -1.65 13.37 10.04
N LEU A 83 -2.43 14.22 9.39
CA LEU A 83 -2.64 15.62 9.74
C LEU A 83 -3.96 15.88 10.47
N ASP A 84 -4.66 14.82 10.92
CA ASP A 84 -5.98 14.87 11.55
C ASP A 84 -7.05 15.56 10.69
N GLN A 85 -6.90 15.51 9.36
CA GLN A 85 -7.92 16.04 8.47
C GLN A 85 -9.12 15.10 8.44
N ALA A 86 -10.34 15.66 8.32
CA ALA A 86 -11.56 14.86 8.21
C ALA A 86 -11.68 14.11 6.87
N VAL A 87 -10.93 14.56 5.86
CA VAL A 87 -10.92 14.03 4.50
C VAL A 87 -9.50 13.76 4.03
N ASN A 88 -9.32 12.78 3.13
CA ASN A 88 -8.04 12.53 2.49
C ASN A 88 -7.68 13.63 1.48
N LEU A 89 -6.55 13.49 0.78
CA LEU A 89 -6.09 14.46 -0.21
C LEU A 89 -7.05 14.70 -1.39
N ASP A 90 -7.89 13.72 -1.72
CA ASP A 90 -8.91 13.76 -2.79
C ASP A 90 -10.31 14.11 -2.26
N SER A 91 -10.38 14.59 -1.03
CA SER A 91 -11.61 14.98 -0.33
C SER A 91 -12.55 13.81 0.00
N VAL A 92 -12.08 12.56 0.07
CA VAL A 92 -12.88 11.43 0.60
C VAL A 92 -12.88 11.48 2.13
N PRO A 93 -14.05 11.60 2.81
CA PRO A 93 -14.11 11.59 4.27
C PRO A 93 -13.68 10.26 4.85
N PHE A 94 -12.79 10.26 5.84
CA PHE A 94 -12.25 9.02 6.43
C PHE A 94 -13.35 8.15 7.08
N ASP A 95 -14.38 8.76 7.68
CA ASP A 95 -15.51 8.02 8.24
C ASP A 95 -16.33 7.31 7.15
N ARG A 96 -16.51 7.95 6.00
CA ARG A 96 -17.16 7.30 4.84
C ARG A 96 -16.26 6.24 4.22
N MET A 97 -14.96 6.50 4.12
CA MET A 97 -13.98 5.52 3.64
C MET A 97 -14.03 4.23 4.46
N LYS A 98 -14.09 4.32 5.79
CA LYS A 98 -14.28 3.15 6.66
C LYS A 98 -15.57 2.39 6.33
N GLN A 99 -16.67 3.10 6.11
CA GLN A 99 -17.93 2.48 5.68
C GLN A 99 -17.78 1.77 4.33
N PHE A 100 -17.17 2.43 3.34
CA PHE A 100 -16.95 1.85 2.02
C PHE A 100 -16.04 0.61 2.04
N ILE A 101 -14.99 0.64 2.86
CA ILE A 101 -14.11 -0.52 3.10
C ILE A 101 -14.92 -1.69 3.68
N ARG A 102 -15.74 -1.44 4.72
CA ARG A 102 -16.60 -2.46 5.33
C ARG A 102 -17.60 -3.03 4.31
N ASP A 103 -18.15 -2.18 3.45
CA ASP A 103 -19.09 -2.59 2.40
C ASP A 103 -18.42 -3.45 1.32
N GLY A 104 -17.21 -3.07 0.86
CA GLY A 104 -16.41 -3.86 -0.07
C GLY A 104 -16.03 -5.22 0.50
N TYR A 105 -15.55 -5.23 1.75
CA TYR A 105 -15.21 -6.46 2.46
C TYR A 105 -16.42 -7.38 2.67
N LYS A 106 -17.58 -6.84 3.06
CA LYS A 106 -18.83 -7.60 3.23
C LYS A 106 -19.28 -8.28 1.94
N ARG A 107 -18.93 -7.72 0.77
CA ARG A 107 -19.19 -8.32 -0.55
C ARG A 107 -18.16 -9.39 -0.95
N GLY A 108 -17.13 -9.63 -0.15
CA GLY A 108 -16.01 -10.51 -0.47
C GLY A 108 -14.90 -9.85 -1.27
N GLY A 109 -14.89 -8.52 -1.37
CA GLY A 109 -13.84 -7.76 -2.04
C GLY A 109 -12.52 -7.76 -1.28
N VAL A 110 -11.41 -7.68 -2.02
CA VAL A 110 -10.08 -7.44 -1.47
C VAL A 110 -9.91 -5.94 -1.23
N ILE A 111 -9.32 -5.57 -0.08
CA ILE A 111 -9.04 -4.16 0.26
C ILE A 111 -7.55 -3.91 0.08
N THR A 112 -7.20 -2.85 -0.64
CA THR A 112 -5.84 -2.33 -0.74
C THR A 112 -5.80 -0.85 -0.37
N ILE A 113 -4.73 -0.42 0.30
CA ILE A 113 -4.58 0.94 0.80
C ILE A 113 -3.20 1.49 0.45
N SER A 114 -3.17 2.62 -0.26
CA SER A 114 -1.98 3.45 -0.45
C SER A 114 -1.93 4.62 0.53
N TRP A 115 -0.78 5.28 0.60
CA TRP A 115 -0.58 6.42 1.49
C TRP A 115 0.37 7.46 0.89
N HIS A 116 -0.20 8.51 0.33
CA HIS A 116 0.44 9.76 -0.08
C HIS A 116 0.57 10.71 1.09
N LEU A 117 1.31 10.28 2.12
CA LEU A 117 1.56 11.08 3.31
C LEU A 117 2.30 12.38 2.98
N ASN A 118 1.91 13.46 3.67
CA ASN A 118 2.59 14.74 3.59
C ASN A 118 4.08 14.62 3.95
N ASN A 119 4.90 15.57 3.50
CA ASN A 119 6.30 15.64 3.85
C ASN A 119 6.45 16.02 5.34
N PRO A 120 7.02 15.16 6.20
CA PRO A 120 7.15 15.42 7.65
C PRO A 120 8.19 16.50 8.00
N LEU A 121 9.12 16.79 7.10
CA LEU A 121 10.13 17.82 7.29
C LEU A 121 9.55 19.22 7.05
N THR A 122 8.71 19.38 6.02
CA THR A 122 8.21 20.69 5.58
C THR A 122 6.72 20.93 5.87
N GLY A 123 5.96 19.87 6.16
CA GLY A 123 4.51 19.90 6.31
C GLY A 123 3.72 19.94 4.98
N LYS A 124 4.40 20.02 3.84
CA LYS A 124 3.76 20.08 2.50
C LYS A 124 3.35 18.69 1.99
N THR A 125 2.87 18.58 0.77
CA THR A 125 2.33 17.33 0.21
C THR A 125 3.41 16.27 -0.06
N ALA A 126 2.98 15.06 -0.43
CA ALA A 126 3.87 13.98 -0.86
C ALA A 126 4.82 14.37 -2.03
N TRP A 127 4.43 15.36 -2.83
CA TRP A 127 5.18 15.85 -3.99
C TRP A 127 6.19 16.97 -3.67
N ASP A 128 6.37 17.34 -2.40
CA ASP A 128 7.40 18.30 -2.00
C ASP A 128 8.74 17.60 -1.76
N PRO A 129 9.71 17.67 -2.69
CA PRO A 129 10.90 16.82 -2.68
C PRO A 129 12.02 17.41 -1.81
N ALA A 130 11.71 17.79 -0.57
CA ALA A 130 12.68 18.43 0.30
C ALA A 130 13.84 17.45 0.62
N PRO A 131 15.11 17.79 0.30
CA PRO A 131 16.24 16.92 0.57
C PRO A 131 16.38 16.61 2.06
N GLY A 132 16.75 15.37 2.39
CA GLY A 132 16.91 14.95 3.78
C GLY A 132 15.62 14.55 4.49
N THR A 133 14.46 14.61 3.83
CA THR A 133 13.18 14.21 4.44
C THR A 133 13.22 12.78 4.99
N VAL A 134 13.69 11.81 4.20
CA VAL A 134 13.79 10.40 4.67
C VAL A 134 14.70 10.29 5.89
N VAL A 135 15.88 10.90 5.85
CA VAL A 135 16.83 10.88 6.98
C VAL A 135 16.21 11.49 8.24
N SER A 136 15.41 12.55 8.10
CA SER A 136 14.77 13.21 9.24
C SER A 136 13.78 12.31 9.99
N ILE A 137 13.19 11.31 9.34
CA ILE A 137 12.20 10.41 9.97
C ILE A 137 12.71 9.01 10.31
N LEU A 138 13.92 8.65 9.88
CA LEU A 138 14.57 7.41 10.32
C LEU A 138 14.87 7.45 11.84
N PRO A 139 15.05 6.30 12.51
CA PRO A 139 15.47 6.27 13.92
C PRO A 139 16.69 7.18 14.18
N GLY A 140 16.54 8.11 15.13
CA GLY A 140 17.54 9.14 15.45
C GLY A 140 17.41 10.44 14.66
N GLY A 141 16.51 10.52 13.67
CA GLY A 141 16.21 11.74 12.93
C GLY A 141 15.29 12.70 13.69
N GLU A 142 15.37 14.00 13.38
CA GLU A 142 14.65 15.08 14.11
C GLU A 142 13.11 15.02 14.00
N LYS A 143 12.58 14.35 12.98
CA LYS A 143 11.14 14.13 12.74
C LYS A 143 10.71 12.69 13.04
N HIS A 144 11.56 11.87 13.64
CA HIS A 144 11.24 10.47 13.91
C HIS A 144 9.96 10.30 14.76
N ASP A 145 9.86 11.02 15.87
CA ASP A 145 8.68 10.96 16.74
C ASP A 145 7.41 11.49 16.06
N LEU A 146 7.55 12.50 15.19
CA LEU A 146 6.44 12.97 14.35
C LEU A 146 5.96 11.84 13.44
N TYR A 147 6.88 11.15 12.77
CA TYR A 147 6.54 10.03 11.91
C TYR A 147 5.91 8.86 12.67
N LYS A 148 6.39 8.52 13.88
CA LYS A 148 5.73 7.56 14.78
C LYS A 148 4.29 7.97 15.08
N SER A 149 4.06 9.24 15.41
CA SER A 149 2.71 9.75 15.68
C SER A 149 1.77 9.65 14.46
N TRP A 150 2.32 9.70 13.25
CA TRP A 150 1.56 9.49 12.02
C TRP A 150 1.22 8.03 11.80
N LEU A 151 2.18 7.13 12.07
CA LEU A 151 1.93 5.69 12.05
C LEU A 151 0.93 5.25 13.13
N ASP A 152 0.90 5.92 14.28
CA ASP A 152 -0.13 5.71 15.31
C ASP A 152 -1.54 5.98 14.78
N LYS A 153 -1.70 7.04 13.99
CA LYS A 153 -2.99 7.39 13.37
C LYS A 153 -3.39 6.37 12.30
N VAL A 154 -2.43 5.91 11.49
CA VAL A 154 -2.65 4.80 10.54
C VAL A 154 -3.07 3.53 11.29
N ALA A 155 -2.35 3.14 12.35
CA ALA A 155 -2.67 1.98 13.17
C ALA A 155 -4.08 2.10 13.80
N SER A 156 -4.44 3.28 14.29
CA SER A 156 -5.79 3.55 14.83
C SER A 156 -6.87 3.41 13.75
N PHE A 157 -6.64 3.96 12.56
CA PHE A 157 -7.57 3.82 11.43
C PHE A 157 -7.75 2.36 11.04
N LEU A 158 -6.65 1.62 10.89
CA LEU A 158 -6.65 0.20 10.51
C LEU A 158 -7.36 -0.67 11.56
N ASN A 159 -7.18 -0.40 12.85
CA ASN A 159 -7.83 -1.19 13.92
C ASN A 159 -9.35 -0.99 13.99
N ASP A 160 -9.85 0.15 13.50
CA ASP A 160 -11.28 0.44 13.43
C ASP A 160 -11.97 -0.30 12.26
N LEU A 161 -11.21 -0.83 11.31
CA LEU A 161 -11.74 -1.58 10.17
C LEU A 161 -12.10 -3.01 10.60
N LYS A 162 -13.35 -3.15 11.06
CA LYS A 162 -13.95 -4.41 11.52
C LYS A 162 -15.02 -4.92 10.58
N GLY A 163 -14.99 -6.23 10.32
CA GLY A 163 -15.99 -6.95 9.56
C GLY A 163 -17.25 -7.26 10.37
N PRO A 164 -18.24 -7.94 9.76
CA PRO A 164 -19.53 -8.23 10.39
C PRO A 164 -19.45 -9.11 11.64
N ALA A 165 -18.41 -9.94 11.77
CA ALA A 165 -18.16 -10.78 12.94
C ALA A 165 -17.16 -10.13 13.94
N ASN A 166 -16.90 -8.83 13.80
CA ASN A 166 -15.93 -8.06 14.59
C ASN A 166 -14.46 -8.51 14.41
N GLU A 167 -14.19 -9.28 13.36
CA GLU A 167 -12.88 -9.62 12.84
C GLU A 167 -12.20 -8.40 12.22
N PHE A 168 -10.86 -8.36 12.24
CA PHE A 168 -10.15 -7.32 11.50
C PHE A 168 -10.24 -7.58 10.00
N ILE A 169 -10.48 -6.53 9.21
CA ILE A 169 -10.52 -6.63 7.76
C ILE A 169 -9.09 -6.76 7.22
N PRO A 170 -8.75 -7.82 6.45
CA PRO A 170 -7.44 -7.93 5.82
C PRO A 170 -7.19 -6.84 4.78
N ILE A 171 -6.02 -6.22 4.84
CA ILE A 171 -5.65 -5.09 3.98
C ILE A 171 -4.30 -5.35 3.33
N ILE A 172 -4.21 -5.15 2.02
CA ILE A 172 -2.93 -5.00 1.33
C ILE A 172 -2.48 -3.55 1.51
N PHE A 173 -1.48 -3.32 2.36
CA PHE A 173 -0.95 -1.98 2.61
C PHE A 173 0.27 -1.74 1.71
N ARG A 174 0.22 -0.65 0.93
CA ARG A 174 1.20 -0.31 -0.11
C ARG A 174 1.85 1.05 0.16
N PRO A 175 2.69 1.17 1.20
CA PRO A 175 3.37 2.42 1.52
C PRO A 175 4.52 2.68 0.53
N PHE A 176 4.88 3.95 0.35
CA PHE A 176 6.04 4.38 -0.45
C PHE A 176 6.08 3.81 -1.87
N HIS A 177 4.92 3.65 -2.52
CA HIS A 177 4.83 3.20 -3.91
C HIS A 177 5.60 4.12 -4.89
N GLU A 178 5.88 3.58 -6.09
CA GLU A 178 6.64 4.27 -7.13
C GLU A 178 8.02 4.80 -6.66
N LEU A 179 8.62 4.10 -5.71
CA LEU A 179 9.84 4.50 -5.00
C LEU A 179 11.09 4.70 -5.85
N ASN A 180 11.13 4.13 -7.05
CA ASN A 180 12.20 4.34 -8.03
C ASN A 180 11.99 5.62 -8.87
N GLY A 181 10.80 6.21 -8.81
CA GLY A 181 10.48 7.54 -9.34
C GLY A 181 11.11 8.67 -8.53
N SER A 182 10.85 9.93 -8.92
CA SER A 182 11.42 11.12 -8.26
C SER A 182 10.43 12.26 -8.04
N TRP A 183 9.14 11.99 -8.17
CA TRP A 183 8.08 12.95 -7.90
C TRP A 183 7.63 12.97 -6.43
N PHE A 184 7.89 11.90 -5.67
CA PHE A 184 7.61 11.85 -4.23
C PHE A 184 8.86 12.11 -3.40
N TRP A 185 8.71 12.64 -2.19
CA TRP A 185 9.84 12.93 -1.30
C TRP A 185 10.64 11.69 -0.86
N TRP A 186 10.07 10.48 -0.96
CA TRP A 186 10.78 9.21 -0.73
C TRP A 186 11.43 8.62 -1.99
N GLY A 187 11.33 9.32 -3.13
CA GLY A 187 11.80 8.84 -4.42
C GLY A 187 13.32 8.78 -4.55
N LYS A 188 13.79 8.15 -5.62
CA LYS A 188 15.18 7.83 -5.94
C LYS A 188 16.14 9.02 -5.84
N ASN A 189 15.76 10.21 -6.29
CA ASN A 189 16.62 11.40 -6.25
C ASN A 189 16.67 12.09 -4.87
N HIS A 190 15.85 11.65 -3.92
CA HIS A 190 15.64 12.33 -2.64
C HIS A 190 16.12 11.50 -1.44
N CYS A 191 16.47 10.23 -1.66
CA CYS A 191 17.08 9.35 -0.68
C CYS A 191 17.90 8.21 -1.32
N THR A 192 18.84 7.65 -0.57
CA THR A 192 19.62 6.48 -1.02
C THR A 192 18.77 5.20 -0.95
N PRO A 193 19.14 4.12 -1.69
CA PRO A 193 18.45 2.85 -1.56
C PRO A 193 18.40 2.34 -0.11
N GLU A 194 19.51 2.47 0.63
CA GLU A 194 19.62 2.02 2.02
C GLU A 194 18.67 2.79 2.94
N GLN A 195 18.56 4.11 2.75
CA GLN A 195 17.66 4.95 3.54
C GLN A 195 16.19 4.56 3.33
N LEU A 196 15.80 4.29 2.09
CA LEU A 196 14.45 3.85 1.79
C LEU A 196 14.17 2.43 2.33
N ILE A 197 15.14 1.51 2.20
CA ILE A 197 15.03 0.16 2.78
C ILE A 197 14.84 0.25 4.29
N LEU A 198 15.62 1.08 4.98
CA LEU A 198 15.47 1.30 6.42
C LEU A 198 14.09 1.90 6.78
N LEU A 199 13.60 2.86 5.98
CA LEU A 199 12.29 3.46 6.19
C LEU A 199 11.16 2.44 6.01
N TYR A 200 11.22 1.64 4.95
CA TYR A 200 10.23 0.59 4.70
C TYR A 200 10.23 -0.44 5.85
N ARG A 201 11.41 -0.95 6.23
CA ARG A 201 11.55 -1.91 7.33
C ARG A 201 11.04 -1.34 8.66
N PHE A 202 11.38 -0.10 8.97
CA PHE A 202 10.90 0.57 10.17
C PHE A 202 9.37 0.67 10.18
N THR A 203 8.77 1.07 9.04
CA THR A 203 7.31 1.18 8.90
C THR A 203 6.61 -0.16 9.16
N VAL A 204 7.13 -1.24 8.56
CA VAL A 204 6.62 -2.60 8.76
C VAL A 204 6.77 -3.01 10.22
N SER A 205 7.97 -2.90 10.81
CA SER A 205 8.19 -3.32 12.20
C SER A 205 7.39 -2.49 13.18
N TYR A 206 7.23 -1.19 12.94
CA TYR A 206 6.46 -0.33 13.81
C TYR A 206 4.98 -0.76 13.83
N LEU A 207 4.37 -0.94 12.66
CA LEU A 207 2.98 -1.37 12.57
C LEU A 207 2.77 -2.81 13.07
N ARG A 208 3.62 -3.75 12.65
CA ARG A 208 3.50 -5.18 12.99
C ARG A 208 3.88 -5.46 14.44
N ASP A 209 5.04 -4.97 14.88
CA ASP A 209 5.67 -5.40 16.13
C ASP A 209 5.36 -4.46 17.30
N GLU A 210 5.38 -3.13 17.08
CA GLU A 210 5.11 -2.15 18.15
C GLU A 210 3.60 -1.86 18.30
N LYS A 211 2.89 -1.70 17.18
CA LYS A 211 1.43 -1.43 17.17
C LYS A 211 0.56 -2.69 17.13
N ASN A 212 1.17 -3.87 17.00
CA ASN A 212 0.48 -5.18 16.98
C ASN A 212 -0.64 -5.24 15.92
N ILE A 213 -0.40 -4.67 14.75
CA ILE A 213 -1.33 -4.73 13.63
C ILE A 213 -1.07 -6.02 12.85
N HIS A 214 -1.96 -6.99 12.98
CA HIS A 214 -1.80 -8.34 12.44
C HIS A 214 -2.70 -8.64 11.24
N HIS A 215 -3.34 -7.63 10.67
CA HIS A 215 -4.27 -7.77 9.55
C HIS A 215 -3.76 -7.12 8.25
N LEU A 216 -2.45 -6.97 8.11
CA LEU A 216 -1.81 -6.41 6.93
C LEU A 216 -1.07 -7.46 6.09
N LEU A 217 -1.12 -7.27 4.77
CA LEU A 217 -0.14 -7.77 3.82
C LEU A 217 0.63 -6.58 3.26
N TYR A 218 1.96 -6.62 3.26
CA TYR A 218 2.79 -5.50 2.84
C TYR A 218 3.17 -5.60 1.36
N ALA A 219 2.83 -4.58 0.58
CA ALA A 219 3.14 -4.51 -0.84
C ALA A 219 4.37 -3.64 -1.11
N PHE A 220 5.33 -4.19 -1.84
CA PHE A 220 6.45 -3.45 -2.43
C PHE A 220 6.10 -3.12 -3.89
N ASN A 221 6.27 -1.87 -4.28
CA ASN A 221 5.81 -1.37 -5.56
C ASN A 221 6.75 -0.32 -6.14
N THR A 222 7.14 -0.52 -7.40
CA THR A 222 7.94 0.41 -8.21
C THR A 222 7.09 1.02 -9.33
N ASP A 223 7.48 2.16 -9.90
CA ASP A 223 7.06 2.54 -11.26
C ASP A 223 7.84 1.66 -12.27
N ARG A 224 7.79 1.99 -13.56
CA ARG A 224 8.54 1.42 -14.68
C ARG A 224 9.99 1.10 -14.32
N PHE A 225 10.41 -0.06 -14.77
CA PHE A 225 11.75 -0.61 -14.62
C PHE A 225 12.08 -1.42 -15.89
N THR A 226 13.36 -1.56 -16.19
CA THR A 226 13.86 -2.26 -17.38
C THR A 226 14.55 -3.57 -17.06
N THR A 227 15.07 -3.70 -15.84
CA THR A 227 15.80 -4.89 -15.38
C THR A 227 15.36 -5.31 -13.99
N GLN A 228 15.56 -6.60 -13.67
CA GLN A 228 15.36 -7.10 -12.31
C GLN A 228 16.24 -6.38 -11.29
N LEU A 229 17.47 -6.00 -11.66
CA LEU A 229 18.37 -5.24 -10.77
C LEU A 229 17.78 -3.88 -10.41
N GLU A 230 17.19 -3.18 -11.38
CA GLU A 230 16.51 -1.90 -11.16
C GLU A 230 15.28 -2.07 -10.26
N TYR A 231 14.47 -3.11 -10.50
CA TYR A 231 13.30 -3.42 -9.67
C TYR A 231 13.70 -3.69 -8.21
N LEU A 232 14.79 -4.43 -8.00
CA LEU A 232 15.24 -4.87 -6.68
C LEU A 232 16.19 -3.88 -5.98
N GLU A 233 16.60 -2.78 -6.62
CA GLU A 233 17.56 -1.82 -6.07
C GLU A 233 17.19 -1.34 -4.66
N ARG A 234 15.88 -1.21 -4.40
CA ARG A 234 15.30 -0.71 -3.15
C ARG A 234 14.48 -1.75 -2.39
N TYR A 235 14.58 -3.03 -2.79
CA TYR A 235 13.81 -4.10 -2.19
C TYR A 235 14.23 -4.34 -0.74
N PRO A 236 13.32 -4.29 0.24
CA PRO A 236 13.67 -4.41 1.65
C PRO A 236 13.97 -5.85 2.07
N GLY A 237 13.78 -6.84 1.19
CA GLY A 237 14.04 -8.26 1.44
C GLY A 237 12.77 -9.06 1.78
N ASP A 238 12.84 -10.38 1.60
CA ASP A 238 11.69 -11.29 1.67
C ASP A 238 10.98 -11.30 3.05
N ALA A 239 11.69 -10.97 4.13
CA ALA A 239 11.11 -10.88 5.47
C ALA A 239 10.22 -9.63 5.68
N TRP A 240 10.10 -8.78 4.66
CA TRP A 240 9.48 -7.46 4.76
C TRP A 240 8.37 -7.22 3.73
N VAL A 241 8.14 -8.15 2.80
CA VAL A 241 7.19 -7.98 1.70
C VAL A 241 6.36 -9.24 1.49
N ASP A 242 5.04 -9.07 1.39
CA ASP A 242 4.09 -10.14 1.02
C ASP A 242 3.72 -10.09 -0.46
N VAL A 243 3.61 -8.89 -1.02
CA VAL A 243 3.11 -8.64 -2.38
C VAL A 243 4.11 -7.82 -3.18
N ILE A 244 4.48 -8.32 -4.36
CA ILE A 244 5.39 -7.67 -5.31
C ILE A 244 4.53 -7.06 -6.42
N GLY A 245 4.63 -5.76 -6.64
CA GLY A 245 3.82 -5.04 -7.61
C GLY A 245 4.58 -3.95 -8.36
N PHE A 246 3.91 -3.34 -9.35
CA PHE A 246 4.43 -2.22 -10.09
C PHE A 246 3.29 -1.33 -10.58
N ASP A 247 3.57 -0.04 -10.77
CA ASP A 247 2.65 0.96 -11.31
C ASP A 247 3.16 1.36 -12.70
N ILE A 248 2.37 1.08 -13.74
CA ILE A 248 2.73 1.36 -15.12
C ILE A 248 1.54 2.03 -15.81
N TYR A 249 1.73 3.29 -16.21
CA TYR A 249 0.73 4.07 -16.91
C TYR A 249 1.21 4.41 -18.32
N GLN A 250 0.31 4.31 -19.30
CA GLN A 250 0.53 4.91 -20.61
C GLN A 250 0.38 6.43 -20.48
N ARG A 251 1.48 7.17 -20.54
CA ARG A 251 1.51 8.63 -20.33
C ARG A 251 1.50 9.43 -21.65
N SER A 252 1.69 8.78 -22.80
CA SER A 252 1.70 9.41 -24.12
C SER A 252 0.78 8.67 -25.12
N ASN A 253 0.19 9.42 -26.05
CA ASN A 253 -0.59 8.89 -27.18
C ASN A 253 0.31 8.37 -28.33
N ASN A 254 1.62 8.42 -28.17
CA ASN A 254 2.52 7.80 -29.13
C ASN A 254 2.38 6.30 -28.92
N HIS A 255 1.92 5.59 -29.95
CA HIS A 255 1.67 4.14 -29.98
C HIS A 255 2.92 3.26 -29.74
N GLU A 256 3.91 3.73 -28.99
CA GLU A 256 4.97 2.91 -28.42
C GLU A 256 4.30 1.90 -27.48
N GLN A 257 4.13 0.70 -28.01
CA GLN A 257 3.70 -0.47 -27.25
C GLN A 257 4.75 -0.74 -26.17
N PHE A 258 4.26 -1.09 -24.99
CA PHE A 258 5.05 -1.51 -23.84
C PHE A 258 6.00 -2.66 -24.17
#